data_AF-A0A424K878-F1
#
_entry.id   AF-A0A424K878-F1
#
_cell.length_a   1.000
_cell.length_b   1.000
_cell.length_c   1.000
_cell.angle_alpha   90.00
_cell.angle_beta   90.00
_cell.angle_gamma   90.00
#
_symmetry.space_group_name_H-M   'P 1'
#
loop_
_entity.id
_entity.type
_entity.pdbx_description
1 polymer ?
#
loop_
_entity_poly.entity_id
_entity_poly.type
_entity_poly.pdbx_seq_one_letter_code
_entity_poly.pdbx_strand_id
1 'polypeptide(L)'
;MYCASCNYSLVGLPGGRCPECSRIFDPADPTSFQQGRLLPQILFGVGAAIVLVLVHFVGFWFALGPDYGFSFSATFLTKFAIGLVAAVIAAILAAVNRSWFGKVPLLLAGILCCWVGIFLGYDNGYRKWQSGPNPPDEAFADTAPIGALLLGWLPAGILVACLFGVSSFVVMLIRRRAIKKTVGEGTG
;
A
#
# COMPACT_ATOMS: atom_id res chain seq x y z
N MET A 1 26.07 5.04 2.05
CA MET A 1 26.43 3.87 1.21
C MET A 1 26.62 2.69 2.15
N TYR A 2 25.96 1.57 1.87
CA TYR A 2 26.01 0.34 2.68
C TYR A 2 26.27 -0.85 1.77
N CYS A 3 27.03 -1.83 2.24
CA CYS A 3 27.29 -3.03 1.45
C CYS A 3 25.98 -3.79 1.19
N ALA A 4 25.75 -4.18 -0.07
CA ALA A 4 24.54 -4.92 -0.45
C ALA A 4 24.47 -6.35 0.11
N SER A 5 25.56 -6.87 0.73
CA SER A 5 25.58 -8.19 1.37
C SER A 5 25.46 -8.10 2.89
N CYS A 6 26.43 -7.46 3.55
CA CYS A 6 26.52 -7.44 5.01
C CYS A 6 25.99 -6.15 5.65
N ASN A 7 25.52 -5.18 4.85
CA ASN A 7 25.02 -3.89 5.32
C ASN A 7 26.05 -3.05 6.12
N TYR A 8 27.36 -3.33 5.96
CA TYR A 8 28.45 -2.51 6.51
C TYR A 8 28.48 -1.12 5.85
N SER A 9 28.82 -0.07 6.62
CA SER A 9 28.91 1.29 6.09
C SER A 9 30.08 1.43 5.13
N LEU A 10 29.79 1.78 3.88
CA LEU A 10 30.78 2.06 2.84
C LEU A 10 31.08 3.56 2.68
N VAL A 11 30.53 4.39 3.57
CA VAL A 11 30.75 5.85 3.54
C VAL A 11 32.22 6.14 3.85
N GLY A 12 32.87 6.95 3.00
CA GLY A 12 34.28 7.33 3.16
C GLY A 12 35.30 6.33 2.61
N LEU A 13 34.86 5.19 2.05
CA LEU A 13 35.75 4.25 1.37
C LEU A 13 35.94 4.63 -0.11
N PRO A 14 37.16 4.54 -0.65
CA PRO A 14 37.47 4.92 -2.04
C PRO A 14 36.91 3.95 -3.10
N GLY A 15 36.23 2.87 -2.69
CA GLY A 15 35.76 1.80 -3.57
C GLY A 15 36.57 0.52 -3.44
N GLY A 16 36.19 -0.51 -4.20
CA GLY A 16 36.88 -1.81 -4.22
C GLY A 16 36.11 -2.88 -3.48
N ARG A 17 36.58 -3.30 -2.30
CA ARG A 17 35.99 -4.42 -1.53
C ARG A 17 35.47 -3.96 -0.17
N CYS A 18 34.32 -4.51 0.23
CA CYS A 18 33.80 -4.34 1.58
C CYS A 18 34.75 -5.00 2.61
N PRO A 19 35.13 -4.32 3.71
CA PRO A 19 36.05 -4.88 4.72
C PRO A 19 35.52 -6.15 5.40
N GLU A 20 34.21 -6.25 5.59
CA GLU A 20 33.60 -7.34 6.36
C GLU A 20 33.32 -8.59 5.54
N CYS A 21 32.88 -8.42 4.29
CA CYS A 21 32.40 -9.54 3.48
C CYS A 21 33.12 -9.66 2.13
N SER A 22 34.10 -8.81 1.86
CA SER A 22 34.91 -8.79 0.62
C SER A 22 34.15 -8.55 -0.69
N ARG A 23 32.83 -8.30 -0.63
CA ARG A 23 31.99 -8.00 -1.81
C ARG A 23 32.49 -6.74 -2.51
N ILE A 24 32.55 -6.81 -3.84
CA ILE A 24 32.98 -5.70 -4.67
C ILE A 24 31.89 -4.62 -4.69
N PHE A 25 32.30 -3.37 -4.55
CA PHE A 25 31.45 -2.20 -4.75
C PHE A 25 32.26 -1.10 -5.44
N ASP A 26 31.57 -0.29 -6.24
CA ASP A 26 32.12 0.87 -6.92
C ASP A 26 31.29 2.11 -6.52
N PRO A 27 31.90 3.11 -5.84
CA PRO A 27 31.22 4.35 -5.48
C PRO A 27 30.64 5.12 -6.68
N ALA A 28 31.23 4.96 -7.86
CA ALA A 28 30.75 5.56 -9.10
C ALA A 28 29.52 4.82 -9.68
N ASP A 29 29.32 3.55 -9.30
CA ASP A 29 28.16 2.75 -9.68
C ASP A 29 27.16 2.61 -8.51
N PRO A 30 26.04 3.37 -8.50
CA PRO A 30 25.05 3.32 -7.45
C PRO A 30 24.28 2.00 -7.36
N THR A 31 24.44 1.07 -8.31
CA THR A 31 23.85 -0.27 -8.23
C THR A 31 24.69 -1.24 -7.41
N SER A 32 25.95 -0.90 -7.16
CA SER A 32 26.92 -1.76 -6.45
C SER A 32 26.77 -1.72 -4.91
N PHE A 33 26.03 -0.75 -4.37
CA PHE A 33 25.80 -0.57 -2.93
C PHE A 33 24.35 -0.18 -2.60
N GLN A 34 23.93 -0.42 -1.35
CA GLN A 34 22.66 0.10 -0.84
C GLN A 34 22.81 1.54 -0.36
N GLN A 35 21.88 2.41 -0.76
CA GLN A 35 21.92 3.83 -0.39
C GLN A 35 21.51 4.10 1.08
N GLY A 36 20.90 3.14 1.77
CA GLY A 36 20.45 3.26 3.17
C GLY A 36 20.43 1.92 3.90
N ARG A 37 20.27 1.93 5.23
CA ARG A 37 20.17 0.69 6.03
C ARG A 37 18.86 -0.04 5.69
N LEU A 38 18.93 -1.35 5.47
CA LEU A 38 17.78 -2.21 5.18
C LEU A 38 16.78 -2.26 6.36
N LEU A 39 17.28 -2.38 7.59
CA LEU A 39 16.47 -2.53 8.80
C LEU A 39 15.43 -1.41 9.03
N PRO A 40 15.79 -0.11 9.01
CA PRO A 40 14.80 0.96 9.20
C PRO A 40 13.73 0.99 8.10
N GLN A 41 14.05 0.55 6.86
CA GLN A 41 13.04 0.47 5.80
C GLN A 41 12.05 -0.69 6.01
N ILE A 42 12.52 -1.80 6.59
CA ILE A 42 11.66 -2.91 7.01
C ILE A 42 10.78 -2.46 8.18
N LEU A 43 11.37 -1.89 9.24
CA LEU A 43 10.63 -1.40 10.40
C LEU A 43 9.59 -0.36 10.01
N PHE A 44 9.95 0.58 9.13
CA PHE A 44 9.01 1.54 8.57
C PHE A 44 7.88 0.86 7.80
N GLY A 45 8.19 -0.06 6.88
CA GLY A 45 7.18 -0.73 6.07
C GLY A 45 6.20 -1.55 6.91
N VAL A 46 6.71 -2.37 7.82
CA VAL A 46 5.90 -3.19 8.73
C VAL A 46 5.12 -2.31 9.70
N GLY A 47 5.78 -1.34 10.36
CA GLY A 47 5.14 -0.44 11.30
C GLY A 47 4.04 0.40 10.66
N ALA A 48 4.29 0.95 9.47
CA ALA A 48 3.29 1.70 8.72
C ALA A 48 2.12 0.82 8.28
N ALA A 49 2.36 -0.44 7.89
CA ALA A 49 1.29 -1.38 7.57
C ALA A 49 0.39 -1.65 8.80
N ILE A 50 1.00 -1.87 9.97
CA ILE A 50 0.25 -2.08 11.23
C ILE A 50 -0.58 -0.84 11.57
N VAL A 51 0.04 0.34 11.59
CA VAL A 51 -0.67 1.61 11.89
C VAL A 51 -1.81 1.84 10.91
N LEU A 52 -1.59 1.59 9.62
CA LEU A 52 -2.61 1.75 8.59
C LEU A 52 -3.81 0.83 8.82
N VAL A 53 -3.57 -0.44 9.16
CA VAL A 53 -4.63 -1.38 9.50
C VAL A 53 -5.40 -0.91 10.74
N LEU A 54 -4.71 -0.49 11.80
CA LEU A 54 -5.36 0.02 13.02
C LEU A 54 -6.22 1.26 12.75
N VAL A 55 -5.69 2.25 12.03
CA VAL A 55 -6.43 3.46 11.65
C VAL A 55 -7.64 3.12 10.78
N HIS A 56 -7.48 2.16 9.86
CA HIS A 56 -8.58 1.67 9.05
C HIS A 56 -9.69 1.04 9.90
N PHE A 57 -9.35 0.16 10.86
CA PHE A 57 -10.33 -0.40 11.80
C PHE A 57 -11.07 0.69 12.59
N VAL A 58 -10.37 1.74 13.03
CA VAL A 58 -10.99 2.90 13.68
C VAL A 58 -11.94 3.63 12.72
N GLY A 59 -11.54 3.87 11.48
CA GLY A 59 -12.40 4.46 10.44
C GLY A 59 -13.68 3.63 10.20
N PHE A 60 -13.56 2.30 10.18
CA PHE A 60 -14.70 1.39 10.05
C PHE A 60 -15.65 1.47 11.23
N TRP A 61 -15.12 1.54 12.45
CA TRP A 61 -15.90 1.72 13.68
C TRP A 61 -16.76 2.98 13.60
N PHE A 62 -16.17 4.11 13.22
CA PHE A 62 -16.91 5.35 13.05
C PHE A 62 -17.93 5.27 11.91
N ALA A 63 -17.60 4.60 10.80
CA ALA A 63 -18.52 4.41 9.68
C ALA A 63 -19.68 3.44 9.97
N LEU A 64 -19.76 2.83 11.15
CA LEU A 64 -20.95 2.08 11.59
C LEU A 64 -22.01 2.98 12.24
N GLY A 65 -21.63 4.19 12.69
CA GLY A 65 -22.51 5.11 13.40
C GLY A 65 -23.49 5.91 12.54
N PRO A 66 -23.09 6.48 11.38
CA PRO A 66 -23.98 7.29 10.55
C PRO A 66 -25.20 6.52 10.06
N ASP A 67 -26.34 7.21 10.01
CA ASP A 67 -27.53 6.68 9.35
C ASP A 67 -27.45 6.97 7.84
N TYR A 68 -27.33 5.90 7.07
CA TYR A 68 -27.37 5.94 5.61
C TYR A 68 -28.80 5.76 5.06
N GLY A 69 -29.80 5.71 5.94
CA GLY A 69 -31.16 5.31 5.61
C GLY A 69 -31.19 3.89 5.05
N PHE A 70 -32.02 3.68 4.01
CA PHE A 70 -32.16 2.40 3.30
C PHE A 70 -31.30 2.33 2.02
N SER A 71 -30.33 3.24 1.86
CA SER A 71 -29.54 3.36 0.63
C SER A 71 -28.36 2.39 0.60
N PHE A 72 -28.48 1.35 -0.23
CA PHE A 72 -27.38 0.42 -0.53
C PHE A 72 -26.12 1.19 -0.95
N SER A 73 -26.25 2.08 -1.95
CA SER A 73 -25.11 2.76 -2.57
C SER A 73 -24.37 3.67 -1.60
N ALA A 74 -25.08 4.36 -0.71
CA ALA A 74 -24.45 5.25 0.28
C ALA A 74 -23.63 4.45 1.30
N THR A 75 -24.17 3.34 1.79
CA THR A 75 -23.46 2.45 2.71
C THR A 75 -22.26 1.79 2.03
N PHE A 76 -22.46 1.25 0.82
CA PHE A 76 -21.40 0.59 0.05
C PHE A 76 -20.25 1.55 -0.25
N LEU A 77 -20.55 2.71 -0.87
CA LEU A 77 -19.52 3.66 -1.30
C LEU A 77 -18.73 4.20 -0.12
N THR A 78 -19.37 4.44 1.03
CA THR A 78 -18.66 4.93 2.22
C THR A 78 -17.66 3.89 2.73
N LYS A 79 -18.08 2.63 2.87
CA LYS A 79 -17.22 1.55 3.36
C LYS A 79 -16.12 1.21 2.37
N PHE A 80 -16.45 1.16 1.08
CA PHE A 80 -15.47 0.97 0.01
C PHE A 80 -14.45 2.11 -0.02
N ALA A 81 -14.87 3.37 0.10
CA ALA A 81 -13.98 4.53 0.08
C ALA A 81 -12.95 4.49 1.21
N ILE A 82 -13.33 4.08 2.42
CA ILE A 82 -12.38 3.92 3.54
C ILE A 82 -11.33 2.86 3.23
N GLY A 83 -11.74 1.72 2.63
CA GLY A 83 -10.80 0.70 2.16
C GLY A 83 -9.90 1.17 1.02
N LEU A 84 -10.47 1.92 0.06
CA LEU A 84 -9.73 2.49 -1.07
C LEU A 84 -8.67 3.50 -0.61
N VAL A 85 -8.99 4.38 0.33
CA VAL A 85 -8.03 5.34 0.89
C VAL A 85 -6.85 4.61 1.52
N ALA A 86 -7.11 3.56 2.31
CA ALA A 86 -6.06 2.74 2.90
C ALA A 86 -5.20 2.05 1.82
N ALA A 87 -5.83 1.49 0.77
CA ALA A 87 -5.13 0.89 -0.36
C ALA A 87 -4.21 1.88 -1.12
N VAL A 88 -4.69 3.12 -1.35
CA VAL A 88 -3.90 4.18 -1.99
C VAL A 88 -2.69 4.54 -1.14
N ILE A 89 -2.88 4.76 0.17
CA ILE A 89 -1.79 5.07 1.10
C ILE A 89 -0.77 3.93 1.12
N ALA A 90 -1.23 2.69 1.27
CA ALA A 90 -0.37 1.50 1.23
C ALA A 90 0.47 1.42 -0.05
N ALA A 91 -0.15 1.63 -1.22
CA ALA A 91 0.51 1.59 -2.51
C ALA A 91 1.59 2.68 -2.66
N ILE A 92 1.30 3.91 -2.22
CA ILE A 92 2.26 5.02 -2.23
C ILE A 92 3.45 4.72 -1.31
N LEU A 93 3.17 4.29 -0.08
CA LEU A 93 4.22 3.95 0.89
C LEU A 93 5.09 2.79 0.40
N ALA A 94 4.49 1.78 -0.24
CA ALA A 94 5.21 0.67 -0.85
C ALA A 94 6.08 1.13 -2.03
N ALA A 95 5.59 2.06 -2.87
CA ALA A 95 6.35 2.62 -3.98
C ALA A 95 7.58 3.42 -3.51
N VAL A 96 7.45 4.13 -2.39
CA VAL A 96 8.56 4.88 -1.78
C VAL A 96 9.56 3.94 -1.10
N ASN A 97 9.08 2.89 -0.42
CA ASN A 97 9.92 1.90 0.25
C ASN A 97 10.82 1.18 -0.77
N ARG A 98 12.09 0.92 -0.44
CA ARG A 98 13.02 0.21 -1.32
C ARG A 98 13.16 -1.27 -0.95
N SER A 99 12.85 -1.65 0.28
CA SER A 99 12.95 -3.03 0.75
C SER A 99 11.73 -3.86 0.35
N TRP A 100 11.97 -5.03 -0.25
CA TRP A 100 10.90 -5.99 -0.54
C TRP A 100 10.13 -6.40 0.73
N PHE A 101 10.85 -6.68 1.82
CA PHE A 101 10.25 -7.04 3.10
C PHE A 101 9.45 -5.92 3.76
N GLY A 102 9.67 -4.66 3.37
CA GLY A 102 8.81 -3.55 3.79
C GLY A 102 7.61 -3.31 2.86
N LYS A 103 7.76 -3.62 1.56
CA LYS A 103 6.71 -3.47 0.54
C LYS A 103 5.61 -4.51 0.69
N VAL A 104 5.97 -5.78 0.84
CA VAL A 104 5.00 -6.88 0.87
C VAL A 104 3.97 -6.69 1.99
N PRO A 105 4.34 -6.39 3.25
CA PRO A 105 3.37 -6.12 4.30
C PRO A 105 2.45 -4.94 4.00
N LEU A 106 2.96 -3.86 3.41
CA LEU A 106 2.15 -2.71 3.01
C LEU A 106 1.11 -3.09 1.95
N LEU A 107 1.52 -3.82 0.91
CA LEU A 107 0.62 -4.26 -0.15
C LEU A 107 -0.44 -5.23 0.38
N LEU A 108 -0.05 -6.20 1.22
CA LEU A 108 -1.00 -7.11 1.87
C LEU A 108 -1.99 -6.37 2.77
N ALA A 109 -1.53 -5.38 3.54
CA ALA A 109 -2.41 -4.51 4.33
C ALA A 109 -3.37 -3.73 3.43
N GLY A 110 -2.91 -3.17 2.31
CA GLY A 110 -3.77 -2.49 1.35
C GLY A 110 -4.85 -3.40 0.75
N ILE A 111 -4.48 -4.64 0.39
CA ILE A 111 -5.41 -5.65 -0.13
C ILE A 111 -6.43 -6.01 0.93
N LEU A 112 -5.99 -6.30 2.17
CA LEU A 112 -6.85 -6.64 3.29
C LEU A 112 -7.86 -5.52 3.57
N CYS A 113 -7.40 -4.28 3.70
CA CYS A 113 -8.26 -3.12 3.96
C CYS A 113 -9.27 -2.87 2.83
N CYS A 114 -8.86 -3.02 1.57
CA CYS A 114 -9.75 -2.87 0.43
C CYS A 114 -10.79 -4.00 0.38
N TRP A 115 -10.36 -5.25 0.57
CA TRP A 115 -11.25 -6.41 0.63
C TRP A 115 -12.30 -6.28 1.75
N VAL A 116 -11.88 -5.88 2.96
CA VAL A 116 -12.79 -5.61 4.08
C VAL A 116 -13.80 -4.52 3.72
N GLY A 117 -13.37 -3.45 3.04
CA GLY A 117 -14.28 -2.41 2.57
C GLY A 117 -15.28 -2.88 1.52
N ILE A 118 -14.88 -3.76 0.60
CA ILE A 118 -15.78 -4.40 -0.37
C ILE A 118 -16.79 -5.29 0.36
N PHE A 119 -16.31 -6.20 1.21
CA PHE A 119 -17.15 -7.15 1.93
C PHE A 119 -18.16 -6.45 2.86
N LEU A 120 -17.68 -5.57 3.75
CA LEU A 120 -18.55 -4.85 4.67
C LEU A 120 -19.46 -3.85 3.97
N GLY A 121 -19.03 -3.29 2.84
CA GLY A 121 -19.87 -2.46 1.99
C GLY A 121 -21.07 -3.24 1.44
N TYR A 122 -20.82 -4.45 0.93
CA TYR A 122 -21.89 -5.34 0.47
C TYR A 122 -22.77 -5.83 1.62
N ASP A 123 -22.20 -6.45 2.65
CA ASP A 123 -22.96 -7.00 3.79
C ASP A 123 -23.85 -5.93 4.44
N ASN A 124 -23.29 -4.77 4.78
CA ASN A 124 -24.05 -3.72 5.43
C ASN A 124 -25.02 -3.01 4.48
N GLY A 125 -24.63 -2.81 3.22
CA GLY A 125 -25.48 -2.21 2.19
C GLY A 125 -26.72 -3.04 1.93
N TYR A 126 -26.58 -4.37 1.80
CA TYR A 126 -27.70 -5.28 1.62
C TYR A 126 -28.63 -5.28 2.85
N ARG A 127 -28.09 -5.37 4.07
CA ARG A 127 -28.90 -5.30 5.31
C ARG A 127 -29.71 -4.00 5.40
N LYS A 128 -29.11 -2.86 5.04
CA LYS A 128 -29.82 -1.57 5.02
C LYS A 128 -30.90 -1.53 3.95
N TRP A 129 -30.61 -2.03 2.75
CA TRP A 129 -31.57 -2.08 1.65
C TRP A 129 -32.77 -2.99 1.97
N GLN A 130 -32.53 -4.16 2.56
CA GLN A 130 -33.56 -5.11 3.02
C GLN A 130 -34.45 -4.54 4.13
N SER A 131 -33.92 -3.66 4.97
CA SER A 131 -34.69 -3.03 6.06
C SER A 131 -35.63 -1.91 5.60
N GLY A 132 -35.59 -1.54 4.31
CA GLY A 132 -36.43 -0.49 3.75
C GLY A 132 -37.90 -0.88 3.59
N PRO A 133 -38.79 0.10 3.37
CA PRO A 133 -40.18 -0.17 3.05
C PRO A 133 -40.30 -0.79 1.65
N ASN A 134 -41.00 -1.92 1.54
CA ASN A 134 -41.23 -2.65 0.29
C ASN A 134 -39.92 -2.93 -0.50
N PRO A 135 -38.94 -3.63 0.09
CA PRO A 135 -37.68 -3.91 -0.59
C PRO A 135 -37.93 -4.80 -1.81
N PRO A 136 -37.27 -4.54 -2.95
CA PRO A 136 -37.40 -5.39 -4.14
C PRO A 136 -36.76 -6.76 -3.92
N ASP A 137 -37.18 -7.76 -4.68
CA ASP A 137 -36.66 -9.14 -4.57
C ASP A 137 -35.13 -9.22 -4.70
N GLU A 138 -34.53 -8.35 -5.52
CA GLU A 138 -33.08 -8.24 -5.71
C GLU A 138 -32.31 -7.92 -4.40
N ALA A 139 -32.96 -7.26 -3.43
CA ALA A 139 -32.36 -6.97 -2.13
C ALA A 139 -32.12 -8.24 -1.29
N PHE A 140 -32.75 -9.37 -1.65
CA PHE A 140 -32.60 -10.66 -0.98
C PHE A 140 -31.70 -11.63 -1.76
N ALA A 141 -31.03 -11.15 -2.81
CA ALA A 141 -30.03 -11.95 -3.53
C ALA A 141 -28.74 -12.08 -2.69
N ASP A 142 -28.55 -13.23 -2.04
CA ASP A 142 -27.39 -13.50 -1.16
C ASP A 142 -26.05 -13.69 -1.89
N THR A 143 -26.05 -13.68 -3.23
CA THR A 143 -24.86 -13.97 -4.04
C THR A 143 -23.75 -12.93 -3.89
N ALA A 144 -24.10 -11.66 -3.64
CA ALA A 144 -23.12 -10.57 -3.62
C ALA A 144 -22.30 -10.50 -2.31
N PRO A 145 -22.88 -10.53 -1.10
CA PRO A 145 -22.11 -10.57 0.15
C PRO A 145 -21.19 -11.80 0.26
N ILE A 146 -21.69 -12.99 -0.09
CA ILE A 146 -20.87 -14.21 -0.05
C ILE A 146 -19.77 -14.20 -1.13
N GLY A 147 -20.08 -13.68 -2.32
CA GLY A 147 -19.09 -13.47 -3.38
C GLY A 147 -18.00 -12.49 -2.95
N ALA A 148 -18.37 -11.39 -2.30
CA ALA A 148 -17.43 -10.42 -1.77
C ALA A 148 -16.54 -11.01 -0.66
N LEU A 149 -17.09 -11.86 0.21
CA LEU A 149 -16.33 -12.55 1.24
C LEU A 149 -15.29 -13.50 0.64
N LEU A 150 -15.72 -14.37 -0.29
CA LEU A 150 -14.87 -15.45 -0.83
C LEU A 150 -13.88 -14.96 -1.88
N LEU A 151 -14.30 -14.04 -2.75
CA LEU A 151 -13.56 -13.63 -3.94
C LEU A 151 -13.22 -12.15 -3.97
N GLY A 152 -13.69 -11.33 -3.03
CA GLY A 152 -13.44 -9.88 -3.02
C GLY A 152 -11.95 -9.50 -2.86
N TRP A 153 -11.10 -10.42 -2.42
CA TRP A 153 -9.65 -10.22 -2.37
C TRP A 153 -9.02 -10.16 -3.77
N LEU A 154 -9.63 -10.76 -4.80
CA LEU A 154 -9.17 -10.68 -6.19
C LEU A 154 -9.30 -9.27 -6.78
N PRO A 155 -10.49 -8.63 -6.82
CA PRO A 155 -10.60 -7.26 -7.28
C PRO A 155 -9.81 -6.28 -6.39
N ALA A 156 -9.73 -6.52 -5.08
CA ALA A 156 -8.86 -5.74 -4.19
C ALA A 156 -7.37 -5.88 -4.57
N GLY A 157 -6.91 -7.10 -4.84
CA GLY A 157 -5.55 -7.40 -5.30
C GLY A 157 -5.20 -6.69 -6.60
N ILE A 158 -6.07 -6.78 -7.60
CA ILE A 158 -5.90 -6.11 -8.90
C ILE A 158 -5.82 -4.59 -8.70
N LEU A 159 -6.75 -4.02 -7.94
CA LEU A 159 -6.79 -2.59 -7.68
C LEU A 159 -5.52 -2.10 -6.99
N VAL A 160 -5.07 -2.79 -5.93
CA VAL A 160 -3.84 -2.44 -5.19
C VAL A 160 -2.61 -2.58 -6.08
N ALA A 161 -2.55 -3.62 -6.93
CA ALA A 161 -1.45 -3.80 -7.88
C ALA A 161 -1.40 -2.64 -8.90
N CYS A 162 -2.55 -2.22 -9.44
CA CYS A 162 -2.64 -1.06 -10.33
C CYS A 162 -2.20 0.23 -9.62
N LEU A 163 -2.71 0.50 -8.42
CA LEU A 163 -2.33 1.66 -7.61
C LEU A 163 -0.83 1.68 -7.31
N PHE A 164 -0.25 0.53 -6.99
CA PHE A 164 1.18 0.38 -6.76
C PHE A 164 2.00 0.61 -8.05
N GLY A 165 1.55 0.10 -9.19
CA GLY A 165 2.18 0.33 -10.49
C GLY A 165 2.21 1.82 -10.84
N VAL A 166 1.07 2.50 -10.74
CA VAL A 166 0.96 3.95 -10.96
C VAL A 166 1.84 4.73 -9.99
N SER A 167 1.76 4.43 -8.70
CA SER A 167 2.58 5.09 -7.67
C SER A 167 4.07 4.89 -7.91
N SER A 168 4.49 3.68 -8.28
CA SER A 168 5.89 3.35 -8.59
C SER A 168 6.39 4.10 -9.82
N PHE A 169 5.54 4.21 -10.85
CA PHE A 169 5.87 4.98 -12.04
C PHE A 169 6.05 6.47 -11.71
N VAL A 170 5.13 7.06 -10.95
CA VAL A 170 5.22 8.47 -10.50
C VAL A 170 6.47 8.70 -9.67
N VAL A 171 6.75 7.85 -8.67
CA VAL A 171 7.96 7.93 -7.83
C VAL A 171 9.23 7.81 -8.67
N MET A 172 9.25 6.92 -9.67
CA MET A 172 10.36 6.80 -10.61
C MET A 172 10.58 8.11 -11.40
N LEU A 173 9.52 8.73 -11.93
CA LEU A 173 9.62 9.98 -12.68
C LEU A 173 10.14 11.12 -11.81
N ILE A 174 9.65 11.23 -10.57
CA ILE A 174 10.11 12.24 -9.60
C ILE A 174 11.61 12.06 -9.31
N ARG A 175 12.04 10.83 -9.04
CA ARG A 175 13.46 10.51 -8.76
C ARG A 175 14.36 10.83 -9.96
N ARG A 176 13.93 10.50 -11.18
CA ARG A 176 14.67 10.81 -12.42
C ARG A 176 14.86 12.32 -12.62
N ARG A 177 13.82 13.12 -12.36
CA ARG A 177 13.88 14.59 -12.47
C ARG A 177 14.86 15.19 -11.45
N ALA A 178 14.83 14.70 -10.20
CA ALA A 178 15.75 15.17 -9.16
C ALA A 178 17.22 14.96 -9.53
N ILE A 179 17.56 13.78 -10.09
CA ILE A 179 18.94 13.48 -10.54
C ILE A 179 19.39 14.40 -11.67
N LYS A 180 18.53 14.70 -12.64
CA LYS A 180 18.88 15.62 -13.73
C LYS A 180 19.20 17.02 -13.23
N LYS A 181 18.47 17.52 -12.23
CA LYS A 181 18.71 18.83 -11.63
C LYS A 181 20.09 18.89 -10.95
N THR A 182 20.45 17.87 -10.16
CA THR A 182 21.75 17.84 -9.47
C THR A 182 22.94 17.73 -10.41
N VAL A 183 22.79 17.06 -11.57
CA VAL A 183 23.86 16.95 -12.57
C VAL A 183 24.03 18.25 -13.36
N GLY A 184 22.93 18.95 -13.70
CA GLY A 184 22.99 20.20 -14.45
C GLY A 184 23.54 21.40 -13.66
N GLU A 185 23.42 21.42 -12.33
CA GLU A 185 24.00 22.45 -11.47
C GLU A 185 25.51 22.25 -11.21
N GLY A 186 26.07 21.06 -11.48
CA GLY A 186 27.49 20.75 -11.26
C GLY A 186 28.43 21.03 -12.42
N THR A 187 27.91 21.55 -13.54
CA THR A 187 28.68 21.83 -14.77
C THR A 187 28.72 23.32 -15.14
N GLY A 188 28.40 24.20 -14.20
CA GLY A 188 28.43 25.67 -14.35
C GLY A 188 29.53 26.31 -13.53
#